data_AF-A0A424I050-F1
#
_entry.id   AF-A0A424I050-F1
#
_cell.length_a   1.000
_cell.length_b   1.000
_cell.length_c   1.000
_cell.angle_alpha   90.00
_cell.angle_beta   90.00
_cell.angle_gamma   90.00
#
_symmetry.space_group_name_H-M   'P 1'
#
loop_
_entity.id
_entity.type
_entity.pdbx_description
1 polymer ?
#
loop_
_entity_poly.entity_id
_entity_poly.type
_entity_poly.pdbx_seq_one_letter_code
_entity_poly.pdbx_strand_id
1 'polypeptide(L)'
;MGDRKTIADSKRDFHQLFPYVIAPLYRRLADELLVELHLLSHQKQFKSNSLFAVGLDTVFRAFTQGYRPEDHPPLLFKALCDSNGFEADQLRKEAATTLEKAGNQSDGAFDGWVKQFQRPEDAHYSRLMAIGLFSLLDAANGEADAKAKVDQLKTQTSELSETMGLNRSRVDKDISLFLASRERMEQAVELMEETLASERKKREQRLAESAQGTAS
;
A
#
# COMPACT_ATOMS: atom_id res chain seq x y z
N MET A 1 30.71 -14.16 -8.32
CA MET A 1 30.09 -12.87 -8.69
C MET A 1 28.71 -13.23 -9.22
N GLY A 2 27.67 -13.19 -8.38
CA GLY A 2 26.32 -13.46 -8.86
C GLY A 2 25.86 -12.29 -9.71
N ASP A 3 25.31 -12.56 -10.89
CA ASP A 3 24.79 -11.53 -11.79
C ASP A 3 23.82 -10.63 -11.03
N ARG A 4 24.07 -9.32 -11.08
CA ARG A 4 23.19 -8.32 -10.50
C ARG A 4 21.89 -8.34 -11.30
N LYS A 5 20.81 -8.79 -10.66
CA LYS A 5 19.49 -8.85 -11.28
C LYS A 5 19.13 -7.46 -11.81
N THR A 6 18.66 -7.39 -13.06
CA THR A 6 18.20 -6.11 -13.63
C THR A 6 16.73 -5.87 -13.31
N ILE A 7 16.25 -4.65 -13.54
CA ILE A 7 14.80 -4.35 -13.49
C ILE A 7 14.04 -5.24 -14.49
N ALA A 8 14.62 -5.50 -15.67
CA ALA A 8 13.99 -6.35 -16.69
C ALA A 8 13.86 -7.81 -16.21
N ASP A 9 14.87 -8.34 -15.50
CA ASP A 9 14.79 -9.67 -14.90
C ASP A 9 13.71 -9.72 -13.81
N SER A 10 13.61 -8.69 -12.97
CA SER A 10 12.58 -8.62 -11.92
C SER A 10 11.17 -8.52 -12.51
N LYS A 11 11.00 -7.78 -13.62
CA LYS A 11 9.75 -7.74 -14.40
C LYS A 11 9.39 -9.09 -15.01
N ARG A 12 10.38 -9.79 -15.59
CA ARG A 12 10.16 -11.14 -16.14
C ARG A 12 9.69 -12.09 -15.06
N ASP A 13 10.35 -12.11 -13.91
CA ASP A 13 10.00 -13.00 -12.80
C ASP A 13 8.64 -12.64 -12.21
N PHE A 14 8.32 -11.35 -12.10
CA PHE A 14 6.99 -10.89 -11.70
C PHE A 14 5.88 -11.46 -12.59
N HIS A 15 6.04 -11.39 -13.92
CA HIS A 15 5.04 -11.94 -14.85
C HIS A 15 4.95 -13.47 -14.84
N GLN A 16 6.03 -14.17 -14.46
CA GLN A 16 5.99 -15.61 -14.24
C GLN A 16 5.22 -15.97 -12.96
N LEU A 17 5.41 -15.20 -11.89
CA LEU A 17 4.75 -15.40 -10.60
C LEU A 17 3.29 -14.93 -10.60
N PHE A 18 2.96 -13.92 -11.40
CA PHE A 18 1.60 -13.38 -11.55
C PHE A 18 1.17 -13.40 -13.03
N PRO A 19 0.75 -14.57 -13.56
CA PRO A 19 0.38 -14.74 -14.97
C PRO A 19 -1.05 -14.25 -15.27
N TYR A 20 -1.52 -13.21 -14.58
CA TYR A 20 -2.87 -12.66 -14.73
C TYR A 20 -2.83 -11.24 -15.30
N VAL A 21 -3.88 -10.87 -16.03
CA VAL A 21 -4.05 -9.49 -16.51
C VAL A 21 -4.39 -8.58 -15.35
N ILE A 22 -3.59 -7.53 -15.16
CA ILE A 22 -3.87 -6.45 -14.21
C ILE A 22 -4.73 -5.40 -14.91
N ALA A 23 -5.88 -5.07 -14.34
CA ALA A 23 -6.76 -4.06 -14.88
C ALA A 23 -6.05 -2.70 -14.96
N PRO A 24 -6.32 -1.85 -15.99
CA PRO A 24 -5.61 -0.60 -16.19
C PRO A 24 -5.58 0.32 -14.97
N LEU A 25 -6.66 0.35 -14.18
CA LEU A 25 -6.77 1.13 -12.94
C LEU A 25 -5.64 0.83 -11.94
N TYR A 26 -5.26 -0.45 -11.80
CA TYR A 26 -4.27 -0.92 -10.82
C TYR A 26 -2.86 -1.11 -11.40
N ARG A 27 -2.74 -1.15 -12.73
CA ARG A 27 -1.47 -1.47 -13.41
C ARG A 27 -0.35 -0.50 -13.06
N ARG A 28 -0.66 0.79 -13.01
CA ARG A 28 0.32 1.83 -12.69
C ARG A 28 0.95 1.60 -11.31
N LEU A 29 0.14 1.26 -10.29
CA LEU A 29 0.65 0.94 -8.96
C LEU A 29 1.59 -0.27 -9.02
N ALA A 30 1.17 -1.34 -9.67
CA ALA A 30 1.97 -2.57 -9.76
C ALA A 30 3.34 -2.30 -10.40
N ASP A 31 3.37 -1.53 -11.49
CA ASP A 31 4.61 -1.15 -12.17
C ASP A 31 5.51 -0.26 -11.29
N GLU A 32 4.92 0.74 -10.61
CA GLU A 32 5.67 1.63 -9.71
C GLU A 32 6.25 0.86 -8.52
N LEU A 33 5.47 0.01 -7.85
CA LEU A 33 5.94 -0.83 -6.73
C LEU A 33 6.99 -1.84 -7.19
N LEU A 34 6.82 -2.46 -8.35
CA LEU A 34 7.80 -3.41 -8.89
C LEU A 34 9.17 -2.74 -9.10
N VAL A 35 9.20 -1.53 -9.65
CA VAL A 35 10.45 -0.78 -9.84
C VAL A 35 10.99 -0.26 -8.51
N GLU A 36 10.16 0.27 -7.62
CA GLU A 36 10.58 0.78 -6.33
C GLU A 36 11.21 -0.33 -5.46
N LEU A 37 10.55 -1.49 -5.36
CA LEU A 37 11.05 -2.65 -4.62
C LEU A 37 12.37 -3.14 -5.21
N HIS A 38 12.49 -3.21 -6.54
CA HIS A 38 13.76 -3.56 -7.19
C HIS A 38 14.91 -2.64 -6.77
N LEU A 39 14.68 -1.31 -6.82
CA LEU A 39 15.70 -0.33 -6.48
C LEU A 39 16.09 -0.42 -5.00
N LEU A 40 15.11 -0.65 -4.13
CA LEU A 40 15.36 -0.83 -2.70
C LEU A 40 16.15 -2.11 -2.39
N SER A 41 15.84 -3.24 -3.03
CA SER A 41 16.56 -4.50 -2.77
C SER A 41 18.02 -4.48 -3.23
N HIS A 42 18.37 -3.58 -4.17
CA HIS A 42 19.73 -3.39 -4.65
C HIS A 42 20.46 -2.22 -3.97
N GLN A 43 19.79 -1.50 -3.07
CA GLN A 43 20.36 -0.39 -2.34
C GLN A 43 21.15 -0.89 -1.12
N LYS A 44 22.48 -0.71 -1.13
CA LYS A 44 23.40 -1.29 -0.14
C LYS A 44 23.05 -0.98 1.32
N GLN A 45 22.59 0.24 1.59
CA GLN A 45 22.23 0.69 2.94
C GLN A 45 20.76 0.46 3.29
N PHE A 46 19.97 -0.17 2.41
CA PHE A 46 18.58 -0.45 2.70
C PHE A 46 18.42 -1.79 3.44
N LYS A 47 17.56 -1.80 4.44
CA LYS A 47 17.08 -3.00 5.12
C LYS A 47 15.58 -2.83 5.40
N SER A 48 14.80 -3.86 5.09
CA SER A 48 13.40 -3.90 5.52
C SER A 48 13.32 -3.92 7.04
N ASN A 49 12.43 -3.11 7.60
CA ASN A 49 12.08 -3.08 9.02
C ASN A 49 10.54 -3.02 9.16
N SER A 50 10.04 -2.97 10.38
CA SER A 50 8.60 -2.99 10.63
C SER A 50 7.88 -1.77 10.05
N LEU A 51 8.52 -0.58 10.02
CA LEU A 51 7.95 0.59 9.34
C LEU A 51 7.79 0.36 7.83
N PHE A 52 8.81 -0.21 7.18
CA PHE A 52 8.74 -0.54 5.76
C PHE A 52 7.67 -1.60 5.48
N ALA A 53 7.59 -2.66 6.29
CA ALA A 53 6.61 -3.73 6.14
C ALA A 53 5.18 -3.19 6.24
N VAL A 54 4.89 -2.40 7.27
CA VAL A 54 3.58 -1.75 7.48
C VAL A 54 3.28 -0.80 6.32
N GLY A 55 4.24 0.03 5.91
CA GLY A 55 4.03 0.97 4.82
C GLY A 55 3.75 0.32 3.48
N LEU A 56 4.49 -0.75 3.13
CA LEU A 56 4.27 -1.50 1.91
C LEU A 56 2.87 -2.14 1.91
N ASP A 57 2.47 -2.77 3.01
CA ASP A 57 1.16 -3.39 3.17
C ASP A 57 0.02 -2.34 3.11
N THR A 58 0.17 -1.20 3.79
CA THR A 58 -0.80 -0.10 3.74
C THR A 58 -0.95 0.44 2.32
N VAL A 59 0.15 0.74 1.62
CA VAL A 59 0.10 1.21 0.23
C VAL A 59 -0.55 0.17 -0.67
N PHE A 60 -0.19 -1.10 -0.51
CA PHE A 60 -0.78 -2.14 -1.34
C PHE A 60 -2.28 -2.26 -1.14
N ARG A 61 -2.76 -2.34 0.11
CA ARG A 61 -4.19 -2.44 0.43
C ARG A 61 -4.97 -1.23 -0.09
N ALA A 62 -4.48 -0.02 0.17
CA ALA A 62 -5.14 1.21 -0.26
C ALA A 62 -5.32 1.28 -1.78
N PHE A 63 -4.33 0.82 -2.55
CA PHE A 63 -4.37 0.93 -4.00
C PHE A 63 -4.84 -0.36 -4.71
N THR A 64 -5.32 -1.35 -3.96
CA THR A 64 -5.96 -2.57 -4.50
C THR A 64 -7.40 -2.72 -4.01
N GLN A 65 -7.98 -1.68 -3.42
CA GLN A 65 -9.39 -1.63 -3.06
C GLN A 65 -10.26 -1.80 -4.33
N GLY A 66 -11.32 -2.60 -4.20
CA GLY A 66 -12.22 -2.92 -5.31
C GLY A 66 -11.61 -3.84 -6.38
N TYR A 67 -10.40 -4.37 -6.19
CA TYR A 67 -9.77 -5.25 -7.17
C TYR A 67 -10.63 -6.50 -7.43
N ARG A 68 -10.72 -6.90 -8.70
CA ARG A 68 -11.43 -8.10 -9.14
C ARG A 68 -10.56 -8.97 -10.05
N PRO A 69 -10.52 -10.30 -9.87
CA PRO A 69 -11.17 -11.07 -8.79
C PRO A 69 -10.49 -10.86 -7.41
N GLU A 70 -11.23 -11.13 -6.34
CA GLU A 70 -10.81 -10.86 -4.93
C GLU A 70 -9.61 -11.71 -4.47
N ASP A 71 -9.36 -12.84 -5.14
CA ASP A 71 -8.25 -13.74 -4.79
C ASP A 71 -6.91 -13.29 -5.38
N HIS A 72 -6.91 -12.32 -6.30
CA HIS A 72 -5.69 -11.87 -6.97
C HIS A 72 -4.80 -10.93 -6.14
N PRO A 73 -5.30 -9.97 -5.34
CA PRO A 73 -4.43 -9.08 -4.57
C PRO A 73 -3.41 -9.80 -3.67
N PRO A 74 -3.75 -10.88 -2.93
CA PRO A 74 -2.73 -11.66 -2.21
C PRO A 74 -1.63 -12.22 -3.13
N LEU A 75 -2.01 -12.76 -4.29
CA LEU A 75 -1.05 -13.29 -5.28
C LEU A 75 -0.19 -12.18 -5.90
N LEU A 76 -0.79 -11.02 -6.18
CA LEU A 76 -0.11 -9.86 -6.73
C LEU A 76 0.92 -9.30 -5.74
N PHE A 77 0.55 -9.17 -4.46
CA PHE A 77 1.49 -8.75 -3.42
C PHE A 77 2.67 -9.72 -3.31
N LYS A 78 2.38 -11.02 -3.32
CA LYS A 78 3.41 -12.06 -3.26
C LYS A 78 4.37 -11.97 -4.43
N ALA A 79 3.84 -11.87 -5.65
CA ALA A 79 4.66 -11.72 -6.85
C ALA A 79 5.50 -10.44 -6.84
N LEU A 80 4.96 -9.30 -6.37
CA LEU A 80 5.73 -8.04 -6.25
C LEU A 80 6.91 -8.18 -5.28
N CYS A 81 6.71 -8.83 -4.14
CA CYS A 81 7.78 -9.01 -3.14
C CYS A 81 8.83 -10.02 -3.62
N ASP A 82 8.40 -11.23 -3.96
CA ASP A 82 9.27 -12.35 -4.28
C ASP A 82 10.12 -12.08 -5.54
N SER A 83 9.53 -11.42 -6.55
CA SER A 83 10.26 -11.04 -7.77
C SER A 83 11.37 -10.02 -7.51
N ASN A 84 11.36 -9.32 -6.38
CA ASN A 84 12.35 -8.33 -6.00
C ASN A 84 13.27 -8.76 -4.85
N GLY A 85 13.18 -10.01 -4.39
CA GLY A 85 14.02 -10.55 -3.31
C GLY A 85 13.53 -10.19 -1.90
N PHE A 86 12.24 -9.88 -1.76
CA PHE A 86 11.58 -9.74 -0.46
C PHE A 86 10.74 -10.97 -0.14
N GLU A 87 10.62 -11.30 1.15
CA GLU A 87 9.78 -12.40 1.62
C GLU A 87 8.36 -11.90 1.93
N ALA A 88 7.44 -12.08 0.99
CA ALA A 88 6.08 -11.53 1.07
C ALA A 88 5.34 -11.90 2.36
N ASP A 89 5.38 -13.19 2.73
CA ASP A 89 4.66 -13.73 3.88
C ASP A 89 5.23 -13.19 5.20
N GLN A 90 6.55 -13.00 5.26
CA GLN A 90 7.21 -12.39 6.42
C GLN A 90 6.80 -10.92 6.56
N LEU A 91 6.84 -10.14 5.47
CA LEU A 91 6.46 -8.73 5.49
C LEU A 91 4.99 -8.55 5.88
N ARG A 92 4.06 -9.36 5.36
CA ARG A 92 2.65 -9.29 5.76
C ARG A 92 2.44 -9.65 7.23
N LYS A 93 3.10 -10.71 7.70
CA LYS A 93 3.01 -11.11 9.11
C LYS A 93 3.55 -10.02 10.03
N GLU A 94 4.69 -9.43 9.67
CA GLU A 94 5.29 -8.33 10.43
C GLU A 94 4.39 -7.09 10.43
N ALA A 95 3.85 -6.70 9.27
CA ALA A 95 2.92 -5.59 9.15
C ALA A 95 1.68 -5.78 10.04
N ALA A 96 1.01 -6.93 9.93
CA ALA A 96 -0.18 -7.25 10.71
C ALA A 96 0.09 -7.23 12.22
N THR A 97 1.15 -7.91 12.66
CA THR A 97 1.53 -7.96 14.08
C THR A 97 1.90 -6.58 14.63
N THR A 98 2.55 -5.75 13.82
CA THR A 98 2.98 -4.40 14.24
C THR A 98 1.80 -3.44 14.32
N LEU A 99 0.88 -3.49 13.36
CA LEU A 99 -0.38 -2.72 13.39
C LEU A 99 -1.26 -3.10 14.58
N GLU A 100 -1.42 -4.40 14.84
CA GLU A 100 -2.19 -4.88 16.01
C GLU A 100 -1.57 -4.37 17.33
N LYS A 101 -0.24 -4.45 17.45
CA LYS A 101 0.46 -3.93 18.64
C LYS A 101 0.34 -2.42 18.80
N ALA A 102 0.31 -1.67 17.70
CA ALA A 102 0.11 -0.22 17.72
C ALA A 102 -1.27 0.14 18.27
N GLY A 103 -2.32 -0.52 17.80
CA GLY A 103 -3.69 -0.31 18.30
C GLY A 103 -3.90 -0.70 19.77
N ASN A 104 -2.99 -1.48 20.34
CA ASN A 104 -3.00 -1.87 21.75
C ASN A 104 -2.03 -1.04 22.62
N GLN A 105 -1.32 -0.04 22.07
CA GLN A 105 -0.48 0.84 22.88
C GLN A 105 -1.37 1.82 23.67
N SER A 106 -1.07 2.01 24.96
CA SER A 106 -1.69 3.07 25.75
C SER A 106 -1.12 4.44 25.40
N ASP A 107 -1.90 5.49 25.63
CA ASP A 107 -1.44 6.88 25.52
C ASP A 107 -0.12 7.09 26.28
N GLY A 108 0.90 7.58 25.59
CA GLY A 108 2.24 7.85 26.14
C GLY A 108 3.27 6.70 26.06
N ALA A 109 2.85 5.46 25.76
CA ALA A 109 3.78 4.33 25.55
C ALA A 109 4.22 4.17 24.08
N PHE A 110 3.39 4.66 23.15
CA PHE A 110 3.59 4.50 21.70
C PHE A 110 4.95 5.04 21.23
N ASP A 111 5.33 6.25 21.63
CA ASP A 111 6.58 6.90 21.20
C ASP A 111 7.82 6.08 21.57
N GLY A 112 7.83 5.50 22.79
CA GLY A 112 8.91 4.64 23.24
C GLY A 112 8.96 3.33 22.46
N TRP A 113 7.79 2.73 22.22
CA TRP A 113 7.66 1.49 21.45
C TRP A 113 8.07 1.67 19.99
N VAL A 114 7.61 2.70 19.30
CA VAL A 114 7.86 2.87 17.86
C VAL A 114 9.32 3.22 17.57
N LYS A 115 10.03 3.85 18.53
CA LYS A 115 11.47 4.11 18.42
C LYS A 115 12.33 2.85 18.28
N GLN A 116 11.84 1.68 18.68
CA GLN A 116 12.54 0.41 18.42
C GLN A 116 12.68 0.10 16.92
N PHE A 117 11.88 0.73 16.06
CA PHE A 117 11.93 0.58 14.61
C PHE A 117 12.79 1.64 13.92
N GLN A 118 13.46 2.50 14.70
CA GLN A 118 14.35 3.52 14.17
C GLN A 118 15.45 2.86 13.32
N ARG A 119 15.63 3.39 12.12
CA ARG A 119 16.70 2.94 11.22
C ARG A 119 18.06 3.48 11.70
N PRO A 120 19.16 2.78 11.43
CA PRO A 120 20.50 3.36 11.54
C PRO A 120 20.60 4.67 10.74
N GLU A 121 21.43 5.61 11.19
CA GLU A 121 21.54 6.95 10.59
C GLU A 121 21.95 6.90 9.11
N ASP A 122 22.84 5.97 8.75
CA ASP A 122 23.33 5.73 7.41
C ASP A 122 22.41 4.84 6.55
N ALA A 123 21.36 4.27 7.15
CA ALA A 123 20.43 3.40 6.44
C ALA A 123 19.55 4.19 5.46
N HIS A 124 19.33 3.59 4.30
CA HIS A 124 18.56 4.21 3.23
C HIS A 124 17.09 4.37 3.62
N TYR A 125 16.58 5.58 3.48
CA TYR A 125 15.18 5.89 3.69
C TYR A 125 14.31 5.45 2.50
N SER A 126 13.15 4.86 2.79
CA SER A 126 12.07 4.63 1.83
C SER A 126 10.83 5.44 2.23
N ARG A 127 10.08 5.97 1.25
CA ARG A 127 8.78 6.61 1.49
C ARG A 127 7.80 5.70 2.25
N LEU A 128 7.95 4.38 2.07
CA LEU A 128 7.13 3.39 2.75
C LEU A 128 7.35 3.43 4.27
N MET A 129 8.53 3.85 4.75
CA MET A 129 8.75 4.00 6.20
C MET A 129 7.94 5.17 6.79
N ALA A 130 7.78 6.28 6.06
CA ALA A 130 6.92 7.39 6.50
C ALA A 130 5.45 6.99 6.52
N ILE A 131 4.99 6.28 5.48
CA ILE A 131 3.61 5.77 5.41
C ILE A 131 3.37 4.72 6.51
N GLY A 132 4.37 3.88 6.81
CA GLY A 132 4.33 2.94 7.93
C GLY A 132 4.15 3.64 9.27
N LEU A 133 4.97 4.66 9.56
CA LEU A 133 4.87 5.44 10.80
C LEU A 133 3.50 6.11 10.94
N PHE A 134 3.02 6.75 9.87
CA PHE A 134 1.68 7.33 9.80
C PHE A 134 0.59 6.28 10.09
N SER A 135 0.70 5.10 9.50
CA SER A 135 -0.28 4.00 9.69
C SER A 135 -0.30 3.47 11.11
N LEU A 136 0.85 3.41 11.79
CA LEU A 136 0.91 2.99 13.19
C LEU A 136 0.27 4.01 14.12
N LEU A 137 0.49 5.31 13.88
CA LEU A 137 -0.20 6.37 14.62
C LEU A 137 -1.71 6.35 14.36
N ASP A 138 -2.13 6.11 13.12
CA ASP A 138 -3.56 5.99 12.77
C ASP A 138 -4.23 4.84 13.53
N ALA A 139 -3.55 3.69 13.61
CA ALA A 139 -3.99 2.52 14.37
C ALA A 139 -4.05 2.76 15.89
N ALA A 140 -3.10 3.51 16.45
CA ALA A 140 -3.06 3.82 17.88
C ALA A 140 -4.14 4.83 18.31
N ASN A 141 -4.57 5.74 17.42
CA ASN A 141 -5.53 6.80 17.74
C ASN A 141 -7.02 6.40 17.60
N GLY A 142 -7.35 5.13 17.30
CA GLY A 142 -8.73 4.63 17.26
C GLY A 142 -9.66 5.30 16.22
N GLU A 143 -10.98 5.16 16.37
CA GLU A 143 -11.96 5.80 15.49
C GLU A 143 -12.35 7.20 16.02
N ALA A 144 -11.96 8.26 15.30
CA ALA A 144 -12.30 9.65 15.59
C ALA A 144 -12.76 10.37 14.30
N ASP A 145 -13.17 11.64 14.40
CA ASP A 145 -13.56 12.45 13.23
C ASP A 145 -12.49 12.41 12.12
N ALA A 146 -12.88 11.97 10.93
CA ALA A 146 -11.95 11.55 9.90
C ALA A 146 -11.00 12.66 9.40
N LYS A 147 -11.44 13.92 9.37
CA LYS A 147 -10.64 15.01 8.80
C LYS A 147 -9.75 15.68 9.82
N ALA A 148 -10.29 16.01 11.00
CA ALA A 148 -9.48 16.55 12.09
C ALA A 148 -8.39 15.55 12.52
N LYS A 149 -8.69 14.25 12.47
CA LYS A 149 -7.75 13.16 12.74
C LYS A 149 -6.56 13.17 11.77
N VAL A 150 -6.77 13.37 10.47
CA VAL A 150 -5.67 13.30 9.48
C VAL A 150 -4.62 14.40 9.67
N ASP A 151 -5.04 15.65 9.89
CA ASP A 151 -4.09 16.75 10.10
C ASP A 151 -3.32 16.61 11.42
N GLN A 152 -3.99 16.12 12.47
CA GLN A 152 -3.35 15.77 13.73
C GLN A 152 -2.32 14.64 13.53
N LEU A 153 -2.70 13.55 12.86
CA LEU A 153 -1.81 12.42 12.58
C LEU A 153 -0.60 12.83 11.75
N LYS A 154 -0.78 13.70 10.75
CA LYS A 154 0.34 14.25 9.97
C LYS A 154 1.31 15.01 10.87
N THR A 155 0.80 15.86 11.76
CA THR A 155 1.62 16.62 12.70
C THR A 155 2.39 15.70 13.65
N GLN A 156 1.70 14.74 14.29
CA GLN A 156 2.33 13.74 15.17
C GLN A 156 3.37 12.90 14.43
N THR A 157 3.08 12.48 13.19
CA THR A 157 4.03 11.71 12.38
C THR A 157 5.26 12.54 12.08
N SER A 158 5.09 13.82 11.73
CA SER A 158 6.16 14.77 11.43
C SER A 158 7.09 14.94 12.63
N GLU A 159 6.54 15.22 13.82
CA GLU A 159 7.29 15.39 15.07
C GLU A 159 8.03 14.12 15.48
N LEU A 160 7.35 12.97 15.47
CA LEU A 160 7.93 11.69 15.86
C LEU A 160 9.02 11.26 14.88
N SER A 161 8.83 11.50 13.58
CA SER A 161 9.81 11.22 12.55
C SER A 161 11.14 11.95 12.77
N GLU A 162 11.07 13.21 13.23
CA GLU A 162 12.26 14.00 13.55
C GLU A 162 13.03 13.40 14.72
N THR A 163 12.33 12.95 15.78
CA THR A 163 12.98 12.25 16.91
C THR A 163 13.61 10.92 16.52
N MET A 164 13.16 10.30 15.42
CA MET A 164 13.70 9.06 14.85
C MET A 164 14.79 9.31 13.79
N GLY A 165 15.25 10.56 13.61
CA GLY A 165 16.28 10.91 12.63
C GLY A 165 15.80 10.87 11.18
N LEU A 166 14.49 10.99 10.94
CA LEU A 166 13.92 11.16 9.60
C LEU A 166 13.87 12.65 9.24
N ASN A 167 14.05 12.96 7.95
CA ASN A 167 13.90 14.32 7.47
C ASN A 167 12.42 14.69 7.44
N ARG A 168 12.01 15.62 8.31
CA ARG A 168 10.63 16.07 8.47
C ARG A 168 9.96 16.48 7.15
N SER A 169 10.61 17.36 6.38
CA SER A 169 10.08 17.85 5.10
C SER A 169 9.84 16.72 4.09
N ARG A 170 10.73 15.72 4.06
CA ARG A 170 10.57 14.54 3.20
C ARG A 170 9.40 13.66 3.64
N VAL A 171 9.27 13.42 4.94
CA VAL A 171 8.16 12.66 5.53
C VAL A 171 6.82 13.32 5.23
N ASP A 172 6.72 14.63 5.47
CA ASP A 172 5.50 15.41 5.20
C ASP A 172 5.08 15.33 3.74
N LYS A 173 6.05 15.40 2.82
CA LYS A 173 5.83 15.29 1.38
C LYS A 173 5.34 13.89 1.01
N ASP A 174 6.01 12.85 1.50
CA ASP A 174 5.67 11.46 1.17
C ASP A 174 4.27 11.08 1.67
N ILE A 175 3.90 11.51 2.89
CA ILE A 175 2.56 11.31 3.45
C ILE A 175 1.51 12.09 2.65
N SER A 176 1.78 13.35 2.32
CA SER A 176 0.84 14.17 1.55
C SER A 176 0.59 13.59 0.14
N LEU A 177 1.64 13.10 -0.53
CA LEU A 177 1.53 12.44 -1.83
C LEU A 177 0.77 11.12 -1.73
N PHE A 178 1.00 10.34 -0.67
CA PHE A 178 0.26 9.10 -0.41
C PHE A 178 -1.23 9.37 -0.22
N LEU A 179 -1.60 10.29 0.68
CA LEU A 179 -3.01 10.62 0.97
C LEU A 179 -3.74 11.14 -0.27
N ALA A 180 -3.13 12.06 -1.02
CA ALA A 180 -3.72 12.59 -2.26
C ALA A 180 -3.85 11.53 -3.36
N SER A 181 -2.98 10.53 -3.38
CA SER A 181 -3.06 9.43 -4.35
C SER A 181 -4.06 8.36 -3.93
N ARG A 182 -4.23 8.14 -2.61
CA ARG A 182 -5.27 7.27 -2.04
C ARG A 182 -6.66 7.83 -2.34
N GLU A 183 -6.89 9.11 -2.06
CA GLU A 183 -8.19 9.76 -2.32
C GLU A 183 -8.58 9.66 -3.81
N ARG A 184 -7.63 9.90 -4.72
CA ARG A 184 -7.88 9.73 -6.16
C ARG A 184 -8.20 8.29 -6.56
N MET A 185 -7.60 7.31 -5.89
CA MET A 185 -7.89 5.90 -6.14
C MET A 185 -9.28 5.53 -5.63
N GLU A 186 -9.64 5.97 -4.42
CA GLU A 186 -10.99 5.78 -3.84
C GLU A 186 -12.08 6.31 -4.79
N GLN A 187 -11.92 7.55 -5.27
CA GLN A 187 -12.84 8.15 -6.25
C GLN A 187 -12.90 7.37 -7.57
N ALA A 188 -11.76 6.86 -8.05
CA ALA A 188 -11.71 6.09 -9.30
C ALA A 188 -12.37 4.72 -9.16
N VAL A 189 -12.26 4.08 -8.00
CA VAL A 189 -12.94 2.82 -7.69
C VAL A 189 -14.45 3.04 -7.61
N GLU A 190 -14.90 4.07 -6.90
CA GLU A 190 -16.32 4.44 -6.80
C GLU A 190 -16.95 4.65 -8.19
N LEU A 191 -16.31 5.48 -9.04
CA LEU A 191 -16.79 5.73 -10.40
C LEU A 191 -16.84 4.45 -11.26
N MET A 192 -15.85 3.56 -11.10
CA MET A 192 -15.83 2.27 -11.80
C MET A 192 -17.00 1.39 -11.36
N GLU A 193 -17.28 1.31 -10.06
CA GLU A 193 -18.38 0.53 -9.50
C GLU A 193 -19.74 1.07 -9.93
N GLU A 194 -19.95 2.39 -9.92
CA GLU A 194 -21.15 3.04 -10.42
C GLU A 194 -21.38 2.75 -11.91
N THR A 195 -20.32 2.83 -12.71
CA THR A 195 -20.37 2.53 -14.16
C THR A 195 -20.76 1.08 -14.40
N LEU A 196 -20.18 0.14 -13.65
CA LEU A 196 -20.51 -1.29 -13.75
C LEU A 196 -21.96 -1.57 -13.35
N ALA A 197 -22.45 -0.95 -12.27
CA ALA A 197 -23.83 -1.09 -11.83
C ALA A 197 -24.83 -0.55 -12.87
N SER A 198 -24.53 0.62 -13.44
CA SER A 198 -25.33 1.23 -14.50
C SER A 198 -25.41 0.36 -15.75
N GLU A 199 -24.28 -0.18 -16.22
CA GLU A 199 -24.26 -1.06 -17.40
C GLU A 199 -24.95 -2.41 -17.15
N ARG A 200 -24.86 -2.97 -15.94
CA ARG A 200 -25.63 -4.16 -15.54
C ARG A 200 -27.14 -3.90 -15.61
N LYS A 201 -27.61 -2.80 -15.02
CA LYS A 201 -29.03 -2.41 -15.04
C LYS A 201 -29.55 -2.22 -16.47
N LYS A 202 -28.79 -1.52 -17.33
CA LYS A 202 -29.15 -1.34 -18.75
C LYS A 202 -29.21 -2.68 -19.50
N ARG A 203 -28.28 -3.60 -19.21
CA ARG A 203 -28.27 -4.93 -19.82
C ARG A 203 -29.48 -5.76 -19.40
N GLU A 204 -29.84 -5.74 -18.12
CA GLU A 204 -31.03 -6.42 -17.59
C GLU A 204 -32.32 -5.87 -18.21
N GLN A 205 -32.44 -4.54 -18.33
CA GLN A 205 -33.57 -3.89 -19.00
C GLN A 205 -33.70 -4.33 -20.47
N ARG A 206 -32.60 -4.29 -21.24
CA ARG A 206 -32.60 -4.74 -22.64
C ARG A 206 -32.98 -6.22 -22.80
N LEU A 207 -32.55 -7.08 -21.87
CA LEU A 207 -32.90 -8.50 -21.87
C LEU A 207 -34.39 -8.71 -21.55
N ALA A 208 -34.93 -7.96 -20.59
CA ALA A 208 -36.36 -8.01 -20.23
C ALA A 208 -37.26 -7.52 -21.38
N GLU A 209 -36.90 -6.42 -22.03
CA GLU A 209 -37.62 -5.87 -23.20
C GLU A 209 -37.60 -6.85 -24.38
N SER A 210 -36.45 -7.50 -24.64
CA SER A 210 -36.32 -8.49 -25.71
C SER A 210 -37.13 -9.78 -25.45
N ALA A 211 -37.25 -10.18 -24.18
CA ALA A 211 -38.07 -11.33 -23.77
C ALA A 211 -39.58 -11.03 -23.84
N GLN A 212 -39.99 -9.79 -23.60
CA GLN A 212 -41.40 -9.37 -23.75
C GLN A 212 -41.81 -9.21 -25.22
N GLY A 213 -40.90 -8.72 -26.08
CA GLY A 213 -41.16 -8.54 -27.51
C GLY A 213 -41.18 -9.83 -28.34
N THR A 214 -40.70 -10.96 -27.80
CA THR A 214 -40.76 -12.29 -28.48
C THR A 214 -41.96 -13.14 -28.05
N ALA A 215 -42.75 -12.68 -27.06
CA ALA A 215 -43.95 -13.36 -26.57
C ALA A 215 -45.27 -12.75 -27.10
N SER A 216 -45.18 -11.77 -28.00
CA SER A 216 -46.32 -11.18 -28.76
C SER A 216 -46.23 -11.54 -30.23
#